data_AF-W1TXL9-F1
#
_entry.id   AF-W1TXL9-F1
#
_cell.length_a   1.000
_cell.length_b   1.000
_cell.length_c   1.000
_cell.angle_alpha   90.00
_cell.angle_beta   90.00
_cell.angle_gamma   90.00
#
_symmetry.space_group_name_H-M   'P 1'
#
loop_
_entity.id
_entity.type
_entity.pdbx_description
1 polymer ?
#
loop_
_entity_poly.entity_id
_entity_poly.type
_entity_poly.pdbx_seq_one_letter_code
_entity_poly.pdbx_strand_id
1 'polypeptide(L)'
;MDQVTTKQQKSIYHIFIWIAVLSLIMIGLLEWGYIAGGRAFGNYKVYTGLVPWCTWIVMTYLATRPKWFTSRYNLGDMYKVHRALGIATVAVIAFHLYLYFGKATKSILGWWGGYVALTSFSIATI
;
A
#
# COMPACT_ATOMS: atom_id res chain seq x y z
N MET A 1 -31.72 15.78 29.86
CA MET A 1 -30.36 15.22 29.79
C MET A 1 -30.24 14.55 28.43
N ASP A 2 -29.67 15.25 27.45
CA ASP A 2 -29.39 14.64 26.16
C ASP A 2 -28.32 13.58 26.37
N GLN A 3 -28.69 12.31 26.14
CA GLN A 3 -27.73 11.24 26.11
C GLN A 3 -26.77 11.55 24.96
N VAL A 4 -25.57 12.01 25.30
CA VAL A 4 -24.44 12.08 24.38
C VAL A 4 -24.13 10.63 24.00
N THR A 5 -24.83 10.12 22.99
CA THR A 5 -24.53 8.83 22.39
C THR A 5 -23.19 8.98 21.70
N THR A 6 -22.11 8.70 22.43
CA THR A 6 -20.79 8.52 21.86
C THR A 6 -20.88 7.31 20.93
N LYS A 7 -21.09 7.58 19.63
CA LYS A 7 -21.07 6.54 18.60
C LYS A 7 -19.77 5.76 18.74
N GLN A 8 -19.86 4.51 19.14
CA GLN A 8 -18.71 3.63 19.25
C GLN A 8 -18.03 3.53 17.88
N GLN A 9 -16.78 3.97 17.81
CA GLN A 9 -16.01 3.91 16.57
C GLN A 9 -15.61 2.47 16.28
N LYS A 10 -15.67 2.09 15.01
CA LYS A 10 -15.20 0.79 14.51
C LYS A 10 -13.68 0.69 14.64
N SER A 11 -13.22 -0.54 14.84
CA SER A 11 -11.78 -0.86 14.92
C SER A 11 -11.03 -0.42 13.67
N ILE A 12 -9.88 0.24 13.85
CA ILE A 12 -9.05 0.70 12.75
C ILE A 12 -8.41 -0.45 11.95
N TYR A 13 -8.38 -1.67 12.50
CA TYR A 13 -7.81 -2.84 11.84
C TYR A 13 -8.58 -3.27 10.56
N HIS A 14 -9.80 -2.78 10.35
CA HIS A 14 -10.52 -2.98 9.09
C HIS A 14 -9.76 -2.45 7.87
N ILE A 15 -8.87 -1.46 8.05
CA ILE A 15 -8.01 -0.95 6.98
C ILE A 15 -7.12 -2.08 6.40
N PHE A 16 -6.56 -2.94 7.26
CA PHE A 16 -5.74 -4.06 6.80
C PHE A 16 -6.55 -5.08 6.00
N ILE A 17 -7.82 -5.30 6.38
CA ILE A 17 -8.73 -6.16 5.62
C ILE A 17 -8.98 -5.58 4.22
N TRP A 18 -9.22 -4.27 4.11
CA TRP A 18 -9.41 -3.63 2.81
C TRP A 18 -8.17 -3.73 1.93
N ILE A 19 -6.98 -3.54 2.50
CA ILE A 19 -5.70 -3.71 1.80
C ILE A 19 -5.52 -5.16 1.34
N ALA A 20 -5.79 -6.13 2.21
CA ALA A 20 -5.66 -7.55 1.88
C ALA A 20 -6.61 -7.96 0.76
N VAL A 21 -7.89 -7.58 0.85
CA VAL A 21 -8.89 -7.87 -0.19
C VAL A 21 -8.49 -7.26 -1.53
N LEU A 22 -8.12 -5.97 -1.55
CA LEU A 22 -7.68 -5.30 -2.78
C LEU A 22 -6.43 -5.98 -3.36
N SER A 23 -5.47 -6.31 -2.51
CA SER A 23 -4.23 -6.98 -2.93
C SER A 23 -4.51 -8.34 -3.55
N LEU A 24 -5.37 -9.16 -2.94
CA LEU A 24 -5.73 -10.48 -3.46
C LEU A 24 -6.44 -10.40 -4.81
N ILE A 25 -7.35 -9.43 -4.99
CA ILE A 25 -8.01 -9.17 -6.27
C ILE A 25 -6.95 -8.81 -7.34
N MET A 26 -6.03 -7.89 -7.02
CA MET A 26 -5.00 -7.46 -7.96
C MET A 26 -4.01 -8.56 -8.30
N ILE A 27 -3.61 -9.39 -7.33
CA ILE A 27 -2.77 -10.57 -7.56
C ILE A 27 -3.51 -11.55 -8.48
N GLY A 28 -4.79 -11.84 -8.22
CA GLY A 28 -5.57 -12.74 -9.06
C GLY A 28 -5.65 -12.27 -10.52
N LEU A 29 -5.89 -10.97 -10.74
CA LEU A 29 -5.91 -10.37 -12.08
C LEU A 29 -4.55 -10.43 -12.78
N LEU A 30 -3.47 -10.13 -12.03
CA LEU A 30 -2.11 -10.19 -12.55
C LEU A 30 -1.73 -11.61 -12.96
N GLU A 31 -1.98 -12.59 -12.10
CA GLU A 31 -1.66 -13.99 -12.35
C GLU A 31 -2.48 -14.57 -13.49
N TRP A 32 -3.76 -14.21 -13.58
CA TRP A 32 -4.59 -14.56 -14.73
C TRP A 32 -3.99 -14.02 -16.03
N GLY A 33 -3.58 -12.75 -16.06
CA GLY A 33 -2.93 -12.14 -17.23
C GLY A 33 -1.60 -12.81 -17.59
N TYR A 34 -0.84 -13.28 -16.60
CA TYR A 34 0.40 -14.03 -16.83
C TYR A 34 0.14 -15.39 -17.44
N ILE A 35 -0.80 -16.16 -16.89
CA ILE A 35 -1.16 -17.49 -17.42
C ILE A 35 -1.74 -17.35 -18.83
N ALA A 36 -2.64 -16.40 -19.07
CA ALA A 36 -3.21 -16.14 -20.39
C ALA A 36 -2.14 -15.72 -21.42
N GLY A 37 -1.07 -15.06 -20.96
CA GLY A 37 0.09 -14.70 -21.78
C GLY A 37 1.19 -15.77 -21.87
N GLY A 38 0.93 -17.01 -21.42
CA GLY A 38 1.88 -18.13 -21.48
C GLY A 38 3.04 -18.05 -20.47
N ARG A 39 2.93 -17.21 -19.44
CA ARG A 39 3.92 -17.09 -18.36
C ARG A 39 3.55 -17.98 -17.17
N ALA A 40 4.55 -18.41 -16.42
CA ALA A 40 4.36 -19.20 -15.21
C ALA A 40 3.70 -18.39 -14.08
N PHE A 41 2.87 -19.08 -13.28
CA PHE A 41 2.27 -18.56 -12.06
C PHE A 41 3.32 -18.32 -10.97
N GLY A 42 3.08 -17.35 -10.09
CA GLY A 42 3.82 -17.24 -8.81
C GLY A 42 5.05 -16.35 -8.85
N ASN A 43 5.10 -15.34 -9.72
CA ASN A 43 6.22 -14.40 -9.76
C ASN A 43 6.16 -13.42 -8.58
N TYR A 44 6.58 -13.90 -7.40
CA TYR A 44 6.47 -13.19 -6.13
C TYR A 44 7.13 -11.80 -6.10
N LYS A 45 8.13 -11.57 -6.97
CA LYS A 45 8.82 -10.29 -7.06
C LYS A 45 7.88 -9.17 -7.50
N VAL A 46 6.88 -9.47 -8.32
CA VAL A 46 5.90 -8.48 -8.76
C VAL A 46 5.00 -8.07 -7.59
N TYR A 47 4.70 -9.01 -6.68
CA TYR A 47 3.84 -8.75 -5.52
C TYR A 47 4.47 -7.74 -4.55
N THR A 48 5.80 -7.69 -4.46
CA THR A 48 6.50 -6.73 -3.60
C THR A 48 6.36 -5.28 -4.11
N GLY A 49 5.97 -5.05 -5.36
CA GLY A 49 5.56 -3.72 -5.84
C GLY A 49 4.04 -3.52 -5.77
N LEU A 50 3.27 -4.57 -6.05
CA LEU A 50 1.81 -4.55 -6.13
C LEU A 50 1.14 -4.30 -4.76
N VAL A 51 1.59 -4.99 -3.71
CA VAL A 51 0.99 -4.86 -2.37
C VAL A 51 1.20 -3.45 -1.77
N PRO A 52 2.40 -2.84 -1.86
CA PRO A 52 2.57 -1.43 -1.51
C PRO A 52 1.69 -0.49 -2.32
N TRP A 53 1.51 -0.74 -3.62
CA TRP A 53 0.63 0.07 -4.46
C TRP A 53 -0.85 0.00 -4.01
N CYS A 54 -1.34 -1.20 -3.69
CA CYS A 54 -2.70 -1.39 -3.13
C CYS A 54 -2.84 -0.67 -1.78
N THR A 55 -1.81 -0.76 -0.92
CA THR A 55 -1.76 -0.04 0.35
C THR A 55 -1.84 1.47 0.14
N TRP A 56 -1.08 2.00 -0.81
CA TRP A 56 -1.08 3.43 -1.15
C TRP A 56 -2.46 3.89 -1.64
N ILE A 57 -3.14 3.13 -2.50
CA ILE A 57 -4.50 3.45 -2.98
C ILE A 57 -5.48 3.56 -1.81
N VAL A 58 -5.52 2.53 -0.95
CA VAL A 58 -6.43 2.52 0.21
C VAL A 58 -6.14 3.72 1.10
N MET A 59 -4.87 3.97 1.44
CA MET A 59 -4.52 5.06 2.35
C MET A 59 -4.75 6.45 1.74
N THR A 60 -4.53 6.62 0.43
CA THR A 60 -4.80 7.87 -0.28
C THR A 60 -6.30 8.17 -0.29
N TYR A 61 -7.13 7.17 -0.56
CA TYR A 61 -8.58 7.32 -0.51
C TYR A 61 -9.08 7.67 0.89
N LEU A 62 -8.59 6.99 1.93
CA LEU A 62 -9.00 7.29 3.30
C LEU A 62 -8.52 8.67 3.77
N ALA A 63 -7.37 9.15 3.27
CA ALA A 63 -6.86 10.48 3.54
C ALA A 63 -7.75 11.59 2.96
N THR A 64 -8.61 11.31 1.97
CA THR A 64 -9.64 12.26 1.50
C THR A 64 -10.83 12.39 2.45
N ARG A 65 -10.81 11.69 3.59
CA ARG A 65 -11.81 11.76 4.67
C ARG A 65 -13.26 11.53 4.19
N PRO A 66 -13.56 10.41 3.51
CA PRO A 66 -14.91 10.17 3.02
C PRO A 66 -15.93 10.11 4.18
N LYS A 67 -17.12 10.67 4.00
CA LYS A 67 -18.14 10.82 5.06
C LYS A 67 -18.51 9.49 5.74
N TRP A 68 -18.53 8.39 4.98
CA TRP A 68 -18.84 7.07 5.51
C TRP A 68 -17.74 6.55 6.45
N PHE A 69 -16.50 7.02 6.27
CA PHE A 69 -15.36 6.63 7.09
C PHE A 69 -15.30 7.49 8.36
N THR A 70 -15.37 8.82 8.24
CA THR A 70 -15.30 9.73 9.40
C THR A 70 -16.48 9.59 10.36
N SER A 71 -17.62 9.11 9.88
CA SER A 71 -18.78 8.79 10.72
C SER A 71 -18.67 7.48 11.50
N ARG A 72 -17.65 6.66 11.21
CA ARG A 72 -17.50 5.30 11.78
C ARG A 72 -16.12 5.03 12.38
N TYR A 73 -15.10 5.77 12.00
CA TYR A 73 -13.70 5.50 12.38
C TYR A 73 -13.04 6.75 12.95
N ASN A 74 -12.04 6.55 13.81
CA ASN A 74 -11.24 7.63 14.36
C ASN A 74 -10.16 8.10 13.36
N LEU A 75 -10.15 9.40 13.04
CA LEU A 75 -9.15 9.97 12.13
C LEU A 75 -7.74 9.95 12.72
N GLY A 76 -7.60 10.17 14.03
CA GLY A 76 -6.30 10.11 14.71
C GLY A 76 -5.68 8.73 14.61
N ASP A 77 -6.47 7.67 14.82
CA ASP A 77 -5.99 6.30 14.65
C ASP A 77 -5.71 5.94 13.19
N MET A 78 -6.50 6.47 12.24
CA MET A 78 -6.23 6.31 10.81
C MET A 78 -4.85 6.87 10.45
N TYR A 79 -4.48 8.06 10.93
CA TYR A 79 -3.16 8.63 10.65
C TYR A 79 -2.01 7.86 11.32
N LYS A 80 -2.23 7.25 12.49
CA LYS A 80 -1.24 6.32 13.08
C LYS A 80 -1.02 5.09 12.18
N VAL A 81 -2.11 4.50 11.68
CA VAL A 81 -2.05 3.38 10.73
C VAL A 81 -1.41 3.81 9.41
N HIS A 82 -1.74 4.99 8.90
CA HIS A 82 -1.12 5.57 7.71
C HIS A 82 0.40 5.67 7.85
N ARG A 83 0.88 6.21 8.97
CA ARG A 83 2.31 6.33 9.23
C ARG A 83 2.99 4.97 9.31
N ALA A 84 2.40 4.02 10.05
CA ALA A 84 2.95 2.67 10.19
C ALA A 84 3.02 1.94 8.83
N LEU A 85 1.94 2.00 8.05
CA LEU A 85 1.89 1.45 6.69
C LEU A 85 2.86 2.17 5.75
N GLY A 86 3.02 3.48 5.87
CA GLY A 86 4.01 4.26 5.10
C GLY A 86 5.43 3.73 5.32
N ILE A 87 5.84 3.57 6.58
CA ILE A 87 7.17 3.01 6.91
C ILE A 87 7.32 1.58 6.36
N ALA A 88 6.33 0.72 6.59
CA ALA A 88 6.37 -0.67 6.15
C ALA A 88 6.40 -0.80 4.62
N THR A 89 5.56 -0.05 3.91
CA THR A 89 5.51 -0.07 2.44
C THR A 89 6.79 0.45 1.82
N VAL A 90 7.43 1.45 2.42
CA VAL A 90 8.72 1.91 1.91
C VAL A 90 9.81 0.86 2.08
N ALA A 91 9.87 0.15 3.21
CA ALA A 91 10.82 -0.96 3.36
C ALA A 91 10.60 -2.06 2.30
N VAL A 92 9.34 -2.39 2.01
CA VAL A 92 8.99 -3.36 0.96
C VAL A 92 9.33 -2.82 -0.43
N ILE A 93 9.12 -1.54 -0.72
CA ILE A 93 9.52 -0.92 -1.99
C ILE A 93 11.04 -0.90 -2.14
N ALA A 94 11.80 -0.60 -1.09
CA ALA A 94 13.25 -0.70 -1.12
C ALA A 94 13.70 -2.14 -1.44
N PHE A 95 13.04 -3.15 -0.87
CA PHE A 95 13.27 -4.54 -1.22
C PHE A 95 12.86 -4.88 -2.66
N HIS A 96 11.71 -4.38 -3.14
CA HIS A 96 11.26 -4.52 -4.53
C HIS A 96 12.27 -3.90 -5.50
N LEU A 97 12.78 -2.72 -5.16
CA LEU A 97 13.85 -2.06 -5.90
C LEU A 97 15.12 -2.90 -5.87
N TYR A 98 15.53 -3.47 -4.75
CA TYR A 98 16.66 -4.38 -4.72
C TYR A 98 16.45 -5.60 -5.64
N LEU A 99 15.27 -6.22 -5.63
CA LEU A 99 14.96 -7.41 -6.44
C LEU A 99 15.01 -7.13 -7.97
N TYR A 100 14.54 -5.97 -8.41
CA TYR A 100 14.53 -5.59 -9.83
C TYR A 100 15.75 -4.76 -10.24
N PHE A 101 16.18 -3.82 -9.40
CA PHE A 101 17.20 -2.81 -9.67
C PHE A 101 18.57 -3.08 -9.05
N GLY A 102 18.67 -3.86 -7.98
CA GLY A 102 19.95 -4.48 -7.58
C GLY A 102 20.52 -5.37 -8.69
N LYS A 103 19.65 -5.86 -9.60
CA LYS A 103 20.02 -6.46 -10.89
C LYS A 103 19.98 -5.48 -12.08
N ALA A 104 19.23 -4.38 -12.01
CA ALA A 104 19.12 -3.36 -13.06
C ALA A 104 20.03 -2.13 -12.89
N THR A 105 21.11 -2.22 -12.11
CA THR A 105 22.27 -1.29 -12.20
C THR A 105 22.88 -1.21 -13.60
N LYS A 106 22.35 -1.98 -14.56
CA LYS A 106 22.67 -1.94 -15.99
C LYS A 106 21.79 -0.99 -16.82
N SER A 107 20.83 -0.25 -16.24
CA SER A 107 19.90 0.64 -16.98
C SER A 107 19.67 1.99 -16.29
N ILE A 108 19.61 3.07 -17.09
CA ILE A 108 19.44 4.46 -16.63
C ILE A 108 18.04 4.73 -16.03
N LEU A 109 16.99 4.13 -16.63
CA LEU A 109 15.63 4.13 -16.06
C LEU A 109 15.59 3.35 -14.75
N GLY A 110 16.43 2.30 -14.69
CA GLY A 110 16.79 1.57 -13.51
C GLY A 110 17.11 2.50 -12.33
N TRP A 111 18.17 3.25 -12.54
CA TRP A 111 18.74 4.15 -11.55
C TRP A 111 17.78 5.28 -11.12
N TRP A 112 17.08 5.91 -12.06
CA TRP A 112 16.10 6.97 -11.75
C TRP A 112 14.91 6.49 -10.94
N GLY A 113 14.39 5.28 -11.21
CA GLY A 113 13.30 4.68 -10.43
C GLY A 113 13.70 4.41 -8.98
N GLY A 114 14.94 3.96 -8.76
CA GLY A 114 15.51 3.81 -7.43
C GLY A 114 15.69 5.14 -6.69
N TYR A 115 16.18 6.17 -7.39
CA TYR A 115 16.41 7.50 -6.81
C TYR A 115 15.11 8.16 -6.34
N VAL A 116 14.07 8.20 -7.18
CA VAL A 116 12.76 8.81 -6.83
C VAL A 116 12.11 8.12 -5.63
N ALA A 117 12.22 6.79 -5.54
CA ALA A 117 11.70 6.04 -4.40
C ALA A 117 12.47 6.31 -3.10
N LEU A 118 13.80 6.48 -3.17
CA LEU A 118 14.62 6.86 -2.01
C LEU A 118 14.37 8.31 -1.58
N THR A 119 14.15 9.25 -2.50
CA THR A 119 13.76 10.62 -2.13
C THR A 119 12.37 10.65 -1.50
N SER A 120 11.44 9.87 -2.04
CA SER A 120 10.09 9.71 -1.47
C SER A 120 10.13 9.09 -0.07
N PHE A 121 11.07 8.15 0.18
CA PHE A 121 11.35 7.60 1.51
C PHE A 121 11.75 8.68 2.50
N SER A 122 12.73 9.53 2.16
CA SER A 122 13.22 10.57 3.05
C SER A 122 12.14 11.59 3.41
N ILE A 123 11.29 11.97 2.46
CA ILE A 123 10.19 12.92 2.68
C ILE A 123 9.09 12.31 3.56
N ALA A 124 8.77 11.03 3.40
CA ALA A 124 7.74 10.36 4.18
C ALA A 124 8.14 10.08 5.65
N THR A 125 9.43 10.17 5.98
CA THR A 125 9.98 9.90 7.32
C THR A 125 10.25 11.15 8.17
N ILE A 126 10.14 12.35 7.60
CA ILE A 126 10.24 13.66 8.29
C ILE A 126 8.84 14.10 8.72
#